data_AF-A0A7X9PJ94-F1
#
_entry.id   AF-A0A7X9PJ94-F1
#
_cell.length_a   1.000
_cell.length_b   1.000
_cell.length_c   1.000
_cell.angle_alpha   90.00
_cell.angle_beta   90.00
_cell.angle_gamma   90.00
#
_symmetry.space_group_name_H-M   'P 1'
#
loop_
_entity.id
_entity.type
_entity.pdbx_description
1 polymer ?
#
loop_
_entity_poly.entity_id
_entity_poly.type
_entity_poly.pdbx_seq_one_letter_code
_entity_poly.pdbx_strand_id
1 'polypeptide(L)'
;MMRTNFILFFICIFLFSCKKKEENYIISGYVTNPELNIAVSQMQVSLWGTKISSGTVQNQQVKLGSYTTDAAGHFEFEFEKAVYSTIKIVLFKND
;
A
#
# COMPACT_ATOMS: atom_id res chain seq x y z
N MET A 1 1.97 -52.49 -2.80
CA MET A 1 3.13 -51.60 -2.54
C MET A 1 3.08 -50.27 -3.33
N MET A 2 1.91 -49.83 -3.84
CA MET A 2 1.80 -48.66 -4.75
C MET A 2 1.09 -47.45 -4.11
N ARG A 3 0.40 -47.65 -2.97
CA ARG A 3 -0.37 -46.60 -2.27
C ARG A 3 0.50 -45.61 -1.48
N THR A 4 1.63 -46.07 -0.93
CA THR A 4 2.53 -45.24 -0.10
C THR A 4 3.24 -44.15 -0.92
N ASN A 5 3.57 -44.43 -2.19
CA ASN A 5 4.24 -43.45 -3.06
C ASN A 5 3.32 -42.30 -3.50
N PHE A 6 2.01 -42.53 -3.60
CA PHE A 6 1.03 -41.50 -3.96
C PHE A 6 0.81 -40.48 -2.84
N ILE A 7 0.89 -40.94 -1.58
CA ILE A 7 0.73 -40.09 -0.39
C ILE A 7 1.93 -39.15 -0.24
N LEU A 8 3.15 -39.65 -0.50
CA LEU A 8 4.37 -38.83 -0.47
C LEU A 8 4.32 -37.69 -1.50
N PHE A 9 3.80 -37.96 -2.70
CA PHE A 9 3.65 -36.95 -3.75
C PHE A 9 2.68 -35.82 -3.34
N PHE A 10 1.55 -36.17 -2.72
CA PHE A 10 0.59 -35.18 -2.22
C PHE A 10 1.16 -34.32 -1.09
N ILE A 11 1.95 -34.89 -0.17
CA ILE A 11 2.59 -34.15 0.92
C ILE A 11 3.58 -33.11 0.38
N CYS A 12 4.35 -33.45 -0.67
CA CYS A 12 5.30 -32.52 -1.28
C CYS A 12 4.61 -31.29 -1.90
N ILE A 13 3.40 -31.43 -2.47
CA ILE A 13 2.67 -30.30 -3.09
C ILE A 13 2.24 -29.28 -2.04
N PHE A 14 1.87 -29.72 -0.82
CA PHE A 14 1.46 -28.81 0.25
C PHE A 14 2.63 -28.01 0.85
N LEU A 15 3.86 -28.49 0.74
CA LEU A 15 5.04 -27.80 1.30
C LEU A 15 5.51 -26.60 0.44
N PHE A 16 5.15 -26.54 -0.84
CA PHE A 16 5.53 -25.42 -1.72
C PHE A 16 4.56 -24.23 -1.70
N SER A 17 3.47 -24.28 -0.91
CA SER A 17 2.47 -23.21 -0.89
C SER A 17 2.78 -22.05 0.09
N CYS A 18 3.93 -22.09 0.76
CA CYS A 18 4.34 -21.01 1.67
C CYS A 18 4.86 -19.81 0.87
N LYS A 19 3.96 -18.94 0.39
CA LYS A 19 4.33 -17.66 -0.23
C LYS A 19 4.85 -16.71 0.85
N LYS A 20 6.03 -16.14 0.62
CA LYS A 20 6.58 -15.08 1.48
C LYS A 20 5.60 -13.91 1.48
N LYS A 21 5.18 -13.47 2.67
CA LYS A 21 4.34 -12.28 2.82
C LYS A 21 5.13 -11.07 2.32
N GLU A 22 4.58 -10.34 1.35
CA GLU A 22 5.17 -9.07 0.91
C GLU A 22 5.12 -8.09 2.09
N GLU A 23 6.25 -7.46 2.38
CA GLU A 23 6.31 -6.42 3.39
C GLU A 23 5.82 -5.12 2.74
N ASN A 24 4.87 -4.46 3.39
CA ASN A 24 4.31 -3.19 2.94
C ASN A 24 4.57 -2.10 3.98
N TYR A 25 4.69 -0.86 3.52
CA TYR A 25 4.60 0.32 4.36
C TYR A 25 3.15 0.77 4.50
N ILE A 26 2.83 1.35 5.65
CA ILE A 26 1.52 1.94 5.93
C ILE A 26 1.72 3.43 6.23
N ILE A 27 0.98 4.29 5.54
CA ILE A 27 0.84 5.71 5.86
C ILE A 27 -0.64 5.99 6.09
N SER A 28 -0.98 6.48 7.28
CA SER A 28 -2.34 6.88 7.63
C SER A 28 -2.38 8.27 8.27
N GLY A 29 -3.58 8.86 8.29
CA GLY A 29 -3.79 10.18 8.86
C GLY A 29 -5.24 10.63 8.78
N TYR A 30 -5.47 11.87 9.19
CA TYR A 30 -6.78 12.52 9.18
C TYR A 30 -6.73 13.85 8.43
N VAL A 31 -7.79 14.18 7.71
CA VAL A 31 -7.98 15.48 7.06
C VAL A 31 -9.03 16.27 7.84
N THR A 32 -8.65 17.44 8.32
CA THR A 32 -9.54 18.34 9.08
C THR A 32 -9.57 19.73 8.45
N ASN A 33 -10.72 20.39 8.56
CA ASN A 33 -10.84 21.82 8.29
C ASN A 33 -10.46 22.56 9.58
N PRO A 34 -9.33 23.32 9.60
CA PRO A 34 -8.87 23.99 10.81
C PRO A 34 -9.75 25.18 11.24
N GLU A 35 -10.51 25.78 10.33
CA GLU A 35 -11.39 26.92 10.64
C GLU A 35 -12.63 26.49 11.43
N LEU A 36 -13.17 25.32 11.07
CA LEU A 36 -14.37 24.75 11.69
C LEU A 36 -14.06 23.66 12.71
N ASN A 37 -12.80 23.21 12.77
CA ASN A 37 -12.35 22.06 13.55
C ASN A 37 -13.20 20.78 13.30
N ILE A 38 -13.57 20.55 12.05
CA ILE A 38 -14.35 19.38 11.63
C ILE A 38 -13.54 18.47 10.70
N ALA A 39 -13.83 17.17 10.75
CA ALA A 39 -13.29 16.22 9.79
C ALA A 39 -13.80 16.49 8.38
N VAL A 40 -12.94 16.31 7.38
CA VAL A 40 -13.30 16.44 5.97
C VAL A 40 -13.47 15.06 5.37
N SER A 41 -14.73 14.66 5.16
CA SER A 41 -15.07 13.42 4.48
C SER A 41 -15.07 13.59 2.97
N GLN A 42 -14.99 12.47 2.25
CA GLN A 42 -15.05 12.42 0.77
C GLN A 42 -13.94 13.22 0.06
N MET A 43 -12.86 13.57 0.76
CA MET A 43 -11.68 14.19 0.16
C MET A 43 -10.84 13.13 -0.54
N GLN A 44 -10.47 13.36 -1.80
CA GLN A 44 -9.57 12.45 -2.50
C GLN A 44 -8.12 12.74 -2.09
N VAL A 45 -7.50 11.77 -1.43
CA VAL A 45 -6.10 11.78 -1.03
C VAL A 45 -5.33 10.89 -2.01
N SER A 46 -4.23 11.38 -2.56
CA SER A 46 -3.33 10.59 -3.41
C SER A 46 -1.93 10.59 -2.85
N LEU A 47 -1.33 9.40 -2.74
CA LEU A 47 0.05 9.20 -2.35
C LEU A 47 0.91 9.03 -3.60
N TRP A 48 2.00 9.78 -3.69
CA TRP A 48 2.96 9.73 -4.77
C TRP A 48 4.37 9.54 -4.20
N GLY A 49 5.23 8.86 -4.94
CA GLY A 49 6.61 8.64 -4.52
C GLY A 49 7.58 8.54 -5.68
N THR A 50 8.84 8.87 -5.41
CA THR A 50 9.96 8.65 -6.32
C THR A 50 10.80 7.49 -5.81
N LYS A 51 10.72 6.33 -6.47
CA LYS A 51 11.45 5.11 -6.07
C LYS A 51 12.94 5.23 -6.39
N ILE A 52 13.78 4.73 -5.51
CA ILE A 52 15.20 4.49 -5.77
C ILE A 52 15.34 3.03 -6.17
N SER A 53 15.88 2.77 -7.35
CA SER A 53 16.14 1.41 -7.84
C SER A 53 17.60 1.27 -8.24
N SER A 54 18.27 0.24 -7.73
CA SER A 54 19.70 -0.03 -8.00
C SER A 54 20.61 1.18 -7.76
N GLY A 55 20.35 1.94 -6.68
CA GLY A 55 21.11 3.15 -6.32
C GLY A 55 20.83 4.39 -7.17
N THR A 56 19.93 4.31 -8.15
CA THR A 56 19.54 5.43 -9.01
C THR A 56 18.15 5.95 -8.61
N VAL A 57 18.03 7.27 -8.45
CA VAL A 57 16.73 7.94 -8.25
C VAL A 57 15.98 7.93 -9.57
N GLN A 58 14.76 7.40 -9.59
CA GLN A 58 13.93 7.49 -10.79
C GLN A 58 13.54 8.94 -11.07
N ASN A 59 13.50 9.35 -12.34
CA ASN A 59 13.19 10.74 -12.70
C ASN A 59 11.70 11.09 -12.60
N GLN A 60 10.83 10.10 -12.39
CA GLN A 60 9.38 10.28 -12.36
C GLN A 60 8.79 9.92 -10.99
N GLN A 61 7.79 10.68 -10.58
CA GLN A 61 6.93 10.29 -9.46
C GLN A 61 5.88 9.30 -9.95
N VAL A 62 5.68 8.24 -9.19
CA VAL A 62 4.62 7.25 -9.42
C VAL A 62 3.54 7.41 -8.36
N LYS A 63 2.28 7.21 -8.76
CA LYS A 63 1.16 7.16 -7.82
C LYS A 63 1.23 5.83 -7.07
N LEU A 64 1.41 5.89 -5.76
CA LEU A 64 1.47 4.73 -4.87
C LEU A 64 0.08 4.29 -4.42
N GLY A 65 -0.87 5.24 -4.35
CA GLY A 65 -2.24 4.93 -3.98
C GLY A 65 -3.18 6.13 -4.10
N SER A 66 -4.47 5.84 -4.06
CA SER A 66 -5.54 6.83 -3.91
C SER A 66 -6.51 6.33 -2.84
N TYR A 67 -6.90 7.22 -1.95
CA TYR A 67 -7.89 6.96 -0.91
C TYR A 67 -8.89 8.11 -0.87
N THR A 68 -10.15 7.82 -0.55
CA THR A 68 -11.17 8.85 -0.32
C THR A 68 -11.48 8.85 1.17
N THR A 69 -11.32 9.99 1.84
CA THR A 69 -11.47 10.03 3.30
C THR A 69 -12.86 9.58 3.75
N ASP A 70 -12.90 8.88 4.88
CA ASP A 70 -14.15 8.43 5.49
C ASP A 70 -14.89 9.56 6.24
N ALA A 71 -15.97 9.21 6.95
CA ALA A 71 -16.75 10.17 7.73
C ALA A 71 -15.96 10.84 8.88
N ALA A 72 -14.89 10.21 9.36
CA ALA A 72 -13.99 10.76 10.37
C ALA A 72 -12.81 11.52 9.73
N GLY A 73 -12.77 11.64 8.41
CA GLY A 73 -11.67 12.27 7.67
C GLY A 73 -10.42 11.40 7.59
N HIS A 74 -10.49 10.12 7.97
CA HIS A 74 -9.36 9.21 8.00
C HIS A 74 -8.98 8.73 6.60
N PHE A 75 -7.69 8.51 6.37
CA PHE A 75 -7.16 7.80 5.21
C PHE A 75 -6.05 6.84 5.62
N GLU A 76 -5.89 5.75 4.86
CA GLU A 76 -4.80 4.80 5.00
C GLU A 76 -4.33 4.29 3.64
N PHE A 77 -3.01 4.30 3.44
CA PHE A 77 -2.34 3.74 2.27
C PHE A 77 -1.46 2.58 2.71
N GLU A 78 -1.65 1.43 2.08
CA GLU A 78 -0.71 0.30 2.13
C GLU A 78 0.01 0.22 0.78
N PHE A 79 1.34 0.22 0.77
CA PHE A 79 2.14 0.21 -0.46
C PHE A 79 3.43 -0.59 -0.31
N GLU A 80 3.97 -1.06 -1.44
CA GLU A 80 5.17 -1.89 -1.52
C GLU A 80 6.32 -1.30 -0.68
N LYS A 81 6.97 -2.14 0.12
CA LYS A 81 8.21 -1.76 0.80
C LYS A 81 9.34 -1.57 -0.22
N ALA A 82 9.68 -0.31 -0.46
CA ALA A 82 10.80 0.09 -1.28
C ALA A 82 11.51 1.33 -0.73
N VAL A 83 12.69 1.64 -1.25
CA VAL A 83 13.38 2.90 -0.92
C VAL A 83 12.82 4.01 -1.80
N TYR A 84 12.38 5.10 -1.18
CA TYR A 84 11.88 6.29 -1.87
C TYR A 84 12.74 7.49 -1.50
N SER A 85 13.09 8.32 -2.47
CA SER A 85 13.78 9.59 -2.22
C SER A 85 12.83 10.68 -1.74
N THR A 86 11.60 10.66 -2.28
CA THR A 86 10.55 11.64 -1.97
C THR A 86 9.22 10.92 -1.90
N ILE A 87 8.39 11.32 -0.92
CA ILE A 87 6.98 10.97 -0.80
C ILE A 87 6.17 12.27 -0.78
N LYS A 88 5.03 12.29 -1.48
CA LYS A 88 4.12 13.45 -1.57
C LYS A 88 2.68 12.99 -1.36
N ILE A 89 1.97 13.68 -0.48
CA ILE A 89 0.51 13.55 -0.32
C ILE A 89 -0.14 14.72 -1.05
N VAL A 90 -1.18 14.43 -1.83
CA VAL A 90 -1.97 15.43 -2.54
C VAL A 90 -3.43 15.27 -2.16
N LEU A 91 -4.05 16.37 -1.74
CA LEU A 91 -5.46 16.45 -1.40
C LEU A 91 -6.20 17.11 -2.55
N PHE A 92 -7.25 16.47 -3.05
CA PHE A 92 -8.13 16.98 -4.09
C PHE A 92 -9.57 17.00 -3.57
N LYS A 93 -10.13 18.20 -3.53
CA LYS A 93 -11.55 18.41 -3.28
C LYS A 93 -12.26 18.39 -4.63
N ASN A 94 -13.16 17.43 -4.84
CA ASN A 94 -14.11 17.52 -5.94
C ASN A 94 -15.22 18.47 -5.47
N ASP A 95 -15.24 19.67 -6.04
CA ASP A 95 -16.32 20.64 -5.81
C ASP A 95 -17.63 20.20 -6.49
#